data_AF-A0A7W7WJR5-F1
#
_entry.id   AF-A0A7W7WJR5-F1
#
_cell.length_a   1.000
_cell.length_b   1.000
_cell.length_c   1.000
_cell.angle_alpha   90.00
_cell.angle_beta   90.00
_cell.angle_gamma   90.00
#
_symmetry.space_group_name_H-M   'P 1'
#
loop_
_entity.id
_entity.type
_entity.pdbx_description
1 polymer ?
#
loop_
_entity_poly.entity_id
_entity_poly.type
_entity_poly.pdbx_seq_one_letter_code
_entity_poly.pdbx_strand_id
1 'polypeptide(L)'
;MIELVSPERCIACDKCIRVCPTDVFDRGADGLPVIARQSDCQTCFQCEANCPTDALFVAPHTHPQPAQDERELAESGLLGSYRAQIGWGRGRTPGALRAVGPAFGAAPITS
;
A
#
# COMPACT_ATOMS: atom_id res chain seq x y z
N MET A 1 4.76 6.97 2.37
CA MET A 1 4.01 7.18 1.11
C MET A 1 4.21 5.93 0.25
N ILE A 2 3.79 5.89 -1.02
CA ILE A 2 4.27 4.81 -1.91
C ILE A 2 5.79 4.99 -2.10
N GLU A 3 6.59 3.97 -1.76
CA GLU A 3 8.05 4.07 -1.85
C GLU A 3 8.66 3.11 -2.89
N LEU A 4 8.00 1.99 -3.19
CA LEU A 4 8.55 1.00 -4.11
C LEU A 4 7.47 0.30 -4.97
N VAL A 5 7.81 0.12 -6.24
CA VAL A 5 7.18 -0.82 -7.18
C VAL A 5 8.23 -1.87 -7.52
N SER A 6 7.98 -3.13 -7.20
CA SER A 6 8.85 -4.27 -7.49
C SER A 6 8.73 -4.65 -8.97
N PRO A 7 9.76 -4.43 -9.82
CA PRO A 7 9.78 -4.93 -11.20
C PRO A 7 9.79 -6.46 -11.26
N GLU A 8 10.32 -7.14 -10.25
CA GLU A 8 10.40 -8.61 -10.21
C GLU A 8 9.02 -9.27 -10.00
N ARG A 9 8.12 -8.60 -9.25
CA ARG A 9 6.80 -9.14 -8.90
C ARG A 9 5.66 -8.55 -9.73
N CYS A 10 5.87 -7.37 -10.32
CA CYS A 10 4.81 -6.68 -11.03
C CYS A 10 4.45 -7.40 -12.33
N ILE A 11 3.16 -7.64 -12.54
CA ILE A 11 2.61 -8.27 -13.75
C ILE A 11 1.93 -7.26 -14.69
N ALA A 12 2.26 -5.97 -14.57
CA ALA A 12 1.75 -4.88 -15.42
C ALA A 12 0.20 -4.83 -15.57
N CYS A 13 -0.55 -5.12 -14.50
CA CYS A 13 -2.03 -5.20 -14.54
C CYS A 13 -2.77 -3.86 -14.30
N ASP A 14 -2.02 -2.80 -13.99
CA ASP A 14 -2.48 -1.40 -13.77
C ASP A 14 -3.50 -1.19 -12.67
N LYS A 15 -3.70 -2.15 -11.77
CA LYS A 15 -4.61 -1.95 -10.64
C LYS A 15 -4.17 -0.76 -9.78
N CYS A 16 -2.87 -0.62 -9.51
CA CYS A 16 -2.34 0.52 -8.75
C CYS A 16 -2.63 1.87 -9.41
N ILE A 17 -2.49 1.97 -10.74
CA ILE A 17 -2.82 3.17 -11.51
C ILE A 17 -4.31 3.47 -11.36
N ARG A 18 -5.19 2.48 -11.60
CA ARG A 18 -6.64 2.68 -11.57
C ARG A 18 -7.23 3.01 -10.20
N VAL A 19 -6.65 2.50 -9.11
CA VAL A 19 -7.18 2.71 -7.75
C VAL A 19 -6.57 3.91 -7.04
N CYS A 20 -5.56 4.56 -7.60
CA CYS A 20 -4.91 5.69 -6.96
C CYS A 20 -5.83 6.92 -7.03
N PRO A 21 -6.32 7.45 -5.90
CA PRO A 21 -7.26 8.58 -5.93
C PRO A 21 -6.61 9.91 -6.31
N THR A 22 -5.28 10.01 -6.19
CA THR A 22 -4.48 11.20 -6.48
C THR A 22 -3.55 11.01 -7.69
N ASP A 23 -3.81 9.97 -8.49
CA ASP A 23 -3.12 9.73 -9.76
C ASP A 23 -1.58 9.74 -9.63
N VAL A 24 -1.01 9.05 -8.64
CA VAL A 24 0.44 9.06 -8.35
C VAL A 24 1.28 8.34 -9.41
N PHE A 25 0.66 7.44 -10.18
CA PHE A 25 1.37 6.52 -11.08
C PHE A 25 1.15 6.86 -12.55
N ASP A 26 2.23 6.86 -13.33
CA ASP A 26 2.16 6.79 -14.79
C ASP A 26 2.49 5.38 -15.27
N ARG A 27 2.07 5.02 -16.48
CA ARG A 27 2.57 3.82 -17.14
C ARG A 27 3.93 4.11 -17.78
N GLY A 28 4.96 3.39 -17.35
CA GLY A 28 6.29 3.41 -17.95
C GLY A 28 6.33 2.81 -19.35
N ALA A 29 7.41 3.07 -20.08
CA ALA A 29 7.59 2.57 -21.45
C ALA A 29 7.71 1.04 -21.54
N ASP A 30 8.16 0.40 -20.46
CA ASP A 30 8.23 -1.05 -20.27
C ASP A 30 6.89 -1.67 -19.82
N GLY A 31 5.85 -0.84 -19.67
CA GLY A 31 4.53 -1.24 -19.19
C GLY A 31 4.39 -1.27 -17.66
N LEU A 32 5.49 -1.14 -16.91
CA LEU A 32 5.46 -1.10 -15.45
C LEU A 32 5.00 0.27 -14.93
N PRO A 33 4.29 0.33 -13.80
CA PRO A 33 3.89 1.61 -13.23
C PRO A 33 5.10 2.34 -12.64
N VAL A 34 5.23 3.63 -12.95
CA VAL A 34 6.26 4.54 -12.43
C VAL A 34 5.62 5.45 -11.39
N ILE A 35 6.27 5.66 -10.25
CA ILE A 35 5.85 6.63 -9.23
C ILE A 35 6.21 8.03 -9.74
N ALA A 36 5.29 8.68 -10.44
CA ALA A 36 5.53 9.96 -11.11
C ALA A 36 5.29 11.18 -10.20
N ARG A 37 4.37 11.05 -9.24
CA ARG A 37 3.91 12.14 -8.38
C ARG A 37 3.87 11.70 -6.91
N GLN A 38 5.02 11.25 -6.38
CA GLN A 38 5.10 10.68 -5.02
C GLN A 38 4.55 11.64 -3.95
N SER A 39 4.79 12.95 -4.10
CA SER A 39 4.29 14.01 -3.21
C SER A 39 2.78 14.01 -3.03
N ASP A 40 2.04 13.51 -4.02
CA ASP A 40 0.58 13.54 -4.04
C ASP A 40 -0.01 12.30 -3.35
N CYS A 41 0.84 11.34 -2.98
CA CYS A 41 0.43 10.14 -2.26
C CYS A 41 -0.08 10.48 -0.86
N GLN A 42 -1.35 10.17 -0.62
CA GLN A 42 -2.00 10.38 0.68
C GLN A 42 -1.76 9.24 1.69
N THR A 43 -0.82 8.34 1.41
CA THR A 43 -0.53 7.15 2.24
C THR A 43 -1.82 6.37 2.57
N CYS A 44 -2.70 6.21 1.58
CA CYS A 44 -4.00 5.53 1.73
C CYS A 44 -3.93 4.01 1.52
N PHE A 45 -2.77 3.49 1.10
CA PHE A 45 -2.48 2.07 0.86
C PHE A 45 -3.35 1.35 -0.20
N GLN A 46 -4.19 2.08 -0.95
CA GLN A 46 -5.08 1.48 -1.93
C GLN A 46 -4.35 0.71 -3.03
N CYS A 47 -3.21 1.24 -3.49
CA CYS A 47 -2.41 0.57 -4.51
C CYS A 47 -1.86 -0.77 -4.00
N GLU A 48 -1.31 -0.81 -2.78
CA GLU A 48 -0.80 -2.02 -2.13
C GLU A 48 -1.92 -3.04 -1.87
N ALA A 49 -3.05 -2.59 -1.31
CA ALA A 49 -4.21 -3.44 -1.05
C ALA A 49 -4.74 -4.14 -2.31
N ASN A 50 -4.63 -3.50 -3.47
CA ASN A 50 -5.17 -4.00 -4.74
C ASN A 50 -4.13 -4.68 -5.63
N CYS A 51 -2.85 -4.73 -5.24
CA CYS A 51 -1.83 -5.44 -5.98
C CYS A 51 -1.98 -6.95 -5.79
N PRO A 52 -2.21 -7.74 -6.86
CA PRO A 52 -2.46 -9.17 -6.73
C PRO A 52 -1.18 -9.97 -6.46
N THR A 53 -0.01 -9.40 -6.76
CA THR A 53 1.30 -10.05 -6.64
C THR A 53 2.17 -9.44 -5.56
N ASP A 54 1.58 -8.61 -4.68
CA ASP A 54 2.26 -8.00 -3.54
C ASP A 54 3.54 -7.25 -3.98
N ALA A 55 3.48 -6.56 -5.14
CA ALA A 55 4.60 -5.88 -5.78
C ALA A 55 4.78 -4.41 -5.33
N LEU A 56 4.09 -3.97 -4.29
CA LEU A 56 4.09 -2.57 -3.86
C LEU A 56 4.39 -2.49 -2.38
N PHE A 57 5.10 -1.43 -1.99
CA PHE A 57 5.30 -1.08 -0.59
C PHE A 57 4.95 0.40 -0.36
N VAL A 58 4.01 0.62 0.55
CA VAL A 58 3.66 1.95 1.05
C VAL A 58 4.17 2.07 2.48
N ALA A 59 5.08 3.03 2.73
CA ALA A 59 5.51 3.36 4.08
C ALA A 59 4.43 4.20 4.81
N PRO A 60 4.25 4.03 6.13
CA PRO A 60 3.24 4.74 6.95
C PRO A 60 3.65 6.18 7.31
N HIS A 61 4.35 6.86 6.40
CA HIS A 61 4.83 8.23 6.58
C HIS A 61 4.19 9.17 5.56
N THR A 62 4.04 10.44 5.94
CA THR A 62 3.45 11.53 5.14
C THR A 62 4.48 12.31 4.33
N HIS A 63 5.74 11.86 4.34
CA HIS A 63 6.86 12.46 3.62
C HIS A 63 7.68 11.35 2.95
N PRO A 64 8.42 11.68 1.87
CA PRO A 64 9.27 10.71 1.18
C PRO A 64 10.25 10.06 2.14
N GLN A 65 10.43 8.75 2.00
CA GLN A 65 11.45 8.02 2.75
C GLN A 65 12.73 7.90 1.90
N PRO A 66 13.88 7.59 2.53
CA PRO A 66 15.06 7.19 1.77
C PRO A 66 14.73 6.08 0.78
N ALA A 67 15.48 5.98 -0.31
CA ALA A 67 15.31 4.91 -1.28
C ALA A 67 15.30 3.54 -0.58
N GLN A 68 14.26 2.76 -0.84
CA GLN A 68 14.08 1.45 -0.22
C GLN A 68 14.80 0.38 -1.05
N ASP A 69 15.44 -0.57 -0.38
CA ASP A 69 16.00 -1.75 -1.04
C ASP A 69 14.90 -2.83 -1.19
N GLU A 70 14.67 -3.26 -2.43
CA GLU A 70 13.62 -4.24 -2.72
C GLU A 70 13.84 -5.57 -2.00
N ARG A 71 15.09 -6.04 -1.97
CA ARG A 71 15.43 -7.34 -1.38
C ARG A 71 15.21 -7.30 0.13
N GLU A 72 15.61 -6.22 0.81
CA GLU A 72 15.37 -6.03 2.23
C GLU A 72 13.86 -5.98 2.56
N LEU A 73 13.07 -5.25 1.76
CA LEU A 73 11.61 -5.24 1.91
C LEU A 73 10.99 -6.63 1.69
N ALA A 74 11.52 -7.41 0.74
CA ALA A 74 11.06 -8.77 0.49
C ALA A 74 11.41 -9.72 1.64
N GLU A 75 12.65 -9.68 2.14
CA GLU A 75 13.16 -10.52 3.23
C GLU A 75 12.47 -10.22 4.56
N SER A 76 12.16 -8.95 4.83
CA SER A 76 11.40 -8.51 6.00
C SER A 76 9.88 -8.76 5.87
N GLY A 77 9.41 -9.21 4.70
CA GLY A 77 8.00 -9.47 4.43
C GLY A 77 7.13 -8.21 4.36
N LEU A 78 7.73 -7.05 4.06
CA LEU A 78 7.05 -5.77 3.98
C LEU A 78 6.34 -5.53 2.64
N LEU A 79 6.79 -6.16 1.55
CA LEU A 79 6.10 -6.11 0.25
C LEU A 79 4.70 -6.71 0.34
N GLY A 80 3.66 -5.87 0.12
CA GLY A 80 2.26 -6.27 0.27
C GLY A 80 1.81 -6.56 1.70
N SER A 81 2.60 -6.18 2.70
CA SER A 81 2.31 -6.43 4.12
C SER A 81 0.98 -5.81 4.55
N TYR A 82 0.64 -4.62 4.06
CA TYR A 82 -0.64 -3.99 4.39
C TYR A 82 -1.81 -4.86 3.92
N ARG A 83 -1.79 -5.31 2.66
CA ARG A 83 -2.82 -6.19 2.08
C ARG A 83 -2.96 -7.49 2.88
N ALA A 84 -1.84 -8.04 3.35
CA ALA A 84 -1.82 -9.22 4.21
C ALA A 84 -2.47 -8.93 5.58
N GLN A 85 -2.08 -7.85 6.25
CA GLN A 85 -2.57 -7.45 7.58
C GLN A 85 -4.08 -7.20 7.61
N ILE A 86 -4.62 -6.48 6.62
CA ILE A 86 -6.07 -6.22 6.56
C ILE A 86 -6.88 -7.45 6.11
N GLY A 87 -6.22 -8.51 5.65
CA GLY A 87 -6.86 -9.72 5.16
C GLY A 87 -7.62 -9.51 3.85
N TRP A 88 -7.14 -8.64 2.96
CA TRP A 88 -7.85 -8.27 1.74
C TRP A 88 -7.57 -9.24 0.59
N GLY A 89 -8.65 -9.86 0.07
CA GLY A 89 -8.60 -10.82 -1.05
C GLY A 89 -9.29 -12.14 -0.73
N ARG A 90 -9.54 -12.94 -1.78
CA ARG A 90 -10.22 -14.24 -1.63
C ARG A 90 -9.39 -15.19 -0.75
N GLY A 91 -10.07 -15.90 0.15
CA GLY A 91 -9.45 -16.90 1.03
C GLY A 91 -8.69 -16.34 2.24
N ARG A 92 -8.70 -15.02 2.47
CA ARG A 92 -8.10 -14.38 3.64
C ARG A 92 -9.15 -14.10 4.71
N THR A 93 -8.72 -14.09 5.97
CA THR A 93 -9.53 -13.69 7.13
C THR A 93 -9.43 -12.18 7.30
N PRO A 94 -10.53 -11.40 7.18
CA PRO A 94 -10.48 -9.96 7.39
C PRO A 94 -9.90 -9.59 8.76
N GLY A 95 -8.96 -8.64 8.79
CA GLY A 95 -8.35 -8.17 10.04
C GLY A 95 -9.38 -7.60 11.03
N ALA A 96 -10.47 -7.02 10.50
CA ALA A 96 -11.59 -6.52 11.28
C ALA A 96 -12.27 -7.57 12.17
N LEU A 97 -12.19 -8.88 11.84
CA LEU A 97 -12.73 -9.95 12.68
C LEU A 97 -11.97 -10.14 13.99
N ARG A 98 -10.73 -9.63 14.07
CA ARG A 98 -9.84 -9.73 15.24
C ARG A 98 -9.46 -8.37 15.81
N ALA A 99 -10.03 -7.28 15.29
CA ALA A 99 -9.71 -5.94 15.73
C ALA A 99 -10.28 -5.70 17.14
N VAL A 100 -9.40 -5.41 18.09
CA VAL A 100 -9.77 -4.98 19.44
C VAL A 100 -9.44 -3.50 19.57
N GLY A 101 -10.48 -2.67 19.61
CA GLY A 101 -10.33 -1.24 19.84
C GLY A 101 -10.06 -0.92 21.31
N PRO A 102 -9.60 0.31 21.62
CA PRO A 102 -9.56 0.77 23.00
C PRO A 102 -10.97 0.83 23.58
N ALA A 103 -11.08 0.78 24.91
CA ALA A 103 -12.34 1.09 25.56
C ALA A 103 -12.69 2.56 25.27
N PHE A 104 -13.82 2.81 24.60
CA PHE A 104 -14.37 4.16 24.48
C PHE A 104 -14.99 4.54 25.82
N GLY A 105 -14.45 5.56 26.48
CA GLY A 105 -15.04 6.11 27.71
C GLY A 105 -16.41 6.73 27.42
N ALA A 106 -17.25 6.83 28.45
CA ALA A 106 -18.58 7.46 28.36
C ALA A 106 -18.55 9.00 28.32
N ALA A 107 -17.35 9.61 28.26
CA ALA A 107 -17.22 11.06 28.21
C ALA A 107 -17.83 11.58 26.88
N PRO A 108 -18.78 12.53 26.93
CA PRO A 108 -19.36 13.08 25.72
C PRO A 108 -18.26 13.76 24.88
N ILE A 109 -18.38 13.66 23.55
CA ILE A 109 -17.56 14.47 22.63
C ILE A 109 -18.03 15.91 22.80
N THR A 110 -17.40 16.66 23.70
CA THR A 110 -17.64 18.09 23.83
C THR A 110 -16.98 18.78 22.66
N SER A 111 -17.77 19.54 21.89
CA SER A 111 -17.30 20.38 20.79
C SER A 111 -16.43 21.54 21.28
#